data_AF-A0A958IV31-F1
#
_entry.id   AF-A0A958IV31-F1
#
_cell.length_a   1.000
_cell.length_b   1.000
_cell.length_c   1.000
_cell.angle_alpha   90.00
_cell.angle_beta   90.00
_cell.angle_gamma   90.00
#
_symmetry.space_group_name_H-M   'P 1'
#
loop_
_entity.id
_entity.type
_entity.pdbx_description
1 polymer ?
#
loop_
_entity_poly.entity_id
_entity_poly.type
_entity_poly.pdbx_seq_one_letter_code
_entity_poly.pdbx_strand_id
1 'polypeptide(L)'
;FSRGAYTARVLAGFIRMSGLLEKGCQNLIPYAYRLFKNANFKVAAQFKATYARRCPIEFLGVWDTVSSVGWIGKRRTFPYTAANPDVKTVRHAVSIDERRAYYRQNLWNEEKSPNSDVRQVWFAGVHSDVGGSYPEAESGLSKIALNWMITEAVDHGLEIDRKRYHRFVLGQDKKGEYTGPDWKTPVHKSLKGLWWLLEFWPKNYTLEHTRYFIPRGLPRIIAEDSLVHRSVLDKIQHGGYQPENLPVLYRIEASRQLE
;
A
#
# COMPACT_ATOMS: atom_id res chain seq x y z
N PHE A 1 -0.68 5.63 -2.33
CA PHE A 1 0.41 5.51 -1.34
C PHE A 1 -0.03 5.99 0.04
N SER A 2 0.46 5.38 1.12
CA SER A 2 0.29 5.84 2.51
C SER A 2 -1.18 5.92 2.93
N ARG A 3 -1.59 7.03 3.55
CA ARG A 3 -3.00 7.35 3.85
C ARG A 3 -3.86 7.40 2.59
N GLY A 4 -3.31 7.81 1.45
CA GLY A 4 -4.00 7.76 0.16
C GLY A 4 -4.27 6.33 -0.32
N ALA A 5 -3.38 5.38 0.00
CA ALA A 5 -3.67 3.96 -0.24
C ALA A 5 -4.80 3.45 0.66
N TYR A 6 -4.88 3.92 1.91
CA TYR A 6 -6.02 3.63 2.78
C TYR A 6 -7.30 4.23 2.20
N THR A 7 -7.28 5.47 1.71
CA THR A 7 -8.42 6.09 1.02
C THR A 7 -8.87 5.28 -0.20
N ALA A 8 -7.94 4.76 -1.02
CA ALA A 8 -8.27 3.90 -2.16
C ALA A 8 -8.98 2.60 -1.71
N ARG A 9 -8.52 1.99 -0.62
CA ARG A 9 -9.18 0.81 -0.01
C ARG A 9 -10.56 1.15 0.57
N VAL A 10 -10.72 2.32 1.20
CA VAL A 10 -12.02 2.80 1.68
C VAL A 10 -12.99 3.03 0.52
N LEU A 11 -12.51 3.63 -0.59
CA LEU A 11 -13.30 3.80 -1.81
C LEU A 11 -13.71 2.44 -2.38
N ALA A 12 -12.79 1.47 -2.42
CA ALA A 12 -13.09 0.12 -2.86
C ALA A 12 -14.18 -0.55 -2.01
N GLY A 13 -14.09 -0.40 -0.68
CA GLY A 13 -15.13 -0.85 0.24
C GLY A 13 -16.46 -0.13 0.07
N PHE A 14 -16.42 1.17 -0.25
CA PHE A 14 -17.61 1.96 -0.49
C PHE A 14 -18.34 1.52 -1.76
N ILE A 15 -17.61 1.29 -2.86
CA ILE A 15 -18.15 0.73 -4.11
C ILE A 15 -18.70 -0.68 -3.89
N ARG A 16 -18.00 -1.52 -3.12
CA ARG A 16 -18.49 -2.86 -2.72
C ARG A 16 -19.86 -2.77 -2.05
N MET A 17 -19.98 -1.90 -1.04
CA MET A 17 -21.17 -1.79 -0.21
C MET A 17 -22.34 -1.07 -0.92
N SER A 18 -22.06 0.03 -1.63
CA SER A 18 -23.10 0.92 -2.16
C SER A 18 -23.27 0.85 -3.69
N GLY A 19 -22.33 0.21 -4.40
CA GLY A 19 -22.30 0.17 -5.86
C GLY A 19 -21.77 1.45 -6.50
N LEU A 20 -21.68 1.42 -7.83
CA LEU A 20 -21.45 2.62 -8.64
C LEU A 20 -22.80 3.24 -8.99
N LEU A 21 -23.04 4.46 -8.54
CA LEU A 21 -24.31 5.14 -8.75
C LEU A 21 -24.64 5.30 -10.22
N GLU A 22 -25.92 5.13 -10.54
CA GLU A 22 -26.45 5.42 -11.86
C GLU A 22 -26.39 6.92 -12.17
N LYS A 23 -26.37 7.24 -13.48
CA LYS A 23 -26.32 8.63 -13.94
C LYS A 23 -27.54 9.40 -13.40
N GLY A 24 -27.30 10.55 -12.77
CA GLY A 24 -28.35 11.40 -12.18
C GLY A 24 -28.58 11.19 -10.68
N CYS A 25 -27.99 10.16 -10.07
CA CYS A 25 -28.13 9.88 -8.64
C CYS A 25 -27.01 10.49 -7.76
N GLN A 26 -26.22 11.45 -8.28
CA GLN A 26 -25.06 11.99 -7.54
C GLN A 26 -25.45 12.69 -6.23
N ASN A 27 -26.66 13.23 -6.16
CA ASN A 27 -27.25 13.82 -4.95
C ASN A 27 -27.39 12.81 -3.80
N LEU A 28 -27.37 11.50 -4.08
CA LEU A 28 -27.47 10.43 -3.09
C LEU A 28 -26.11 10.02 -2.49
N ILE A 29 -24.99 10.50 -3.02
CA ILE A 29 -23.64 10.19 -2.50
C ILE A 29 -23.53 10.44 -0.99
N PRO A 30 -24.00 11.58 -0.43
CA PRO A 30 -23.92 11.81 1.01
C PRO A 30 -24.71 10.78 1.82
N TYR A 31 -25.86 10.33 1.31
CA TYR A 31 -26.67 9.29 1.97
C TYR A 31 -25.98 7.93 1.93
N ALA A 32 -25.52 7.51 0.74
CA ALA A 32 -24.75 6.28 0.58
C ALA A 32 -23.51 6.25 1.48
N TYR A 33 -22.77 7.37 1.55
CA TYR A 33 -21.60 7.48 2.42
C TYR A 33 -21.96 7.39 3.91
N ARG A 34 -23.11 7.94 4.34
CA ARG A 34 -23.60 7.74 5.72
C ARG A 34 -23.89 6.26 6.01
N LEU A 35 -24.52 5.54 5.07
CA LEU A 35 -24.78 4.10 5.21
C LEU A 35 -23.47 3.32 5.38
N PHE A 36 -22.48 3.62 4.54
CA PHE A 36 -21.15 3.00 4.58
C PHE A 36 -20.40 3.30 5.89
N LYS A 37 -20.38 4.57 6.32
CA LYS A 37 -19.73 5.00 7.56
C LYS A 37 -20.33 4.34 8.80
N ASN A 38 -21.63 4.07 8.79
CA ASN A 38 -22.36 3.44 9.89
C ASN A 38 -22.45 1.91 9.75
N ALA A 39 -21.81 1.31 8.74
CA ALA A 39 -21.87 -0.13 8.46
C ALA A 39 -23.32 -0.69 8.39
N ASN A 40 -24.26 0.08 7.83
CA ASN A 40 -25.65 -0.36 7.64
C ASN A 40 -25.80 -1.22 6.37
N PHE A 41 -25.38 -2.49 6.46
CA PHE A 41 -25.29 -3.40 5.31
C PHE A 41 -26.64 -3.68 4.62
N LYS A 42 -27.71 -3.87 5.41
CA LYS A 42 -29.04 -4.20 4.86
C LYS A 42 -29.59 -3.07 4.00
N VAL A 43 -29.55 -1.83 4.52
CA VAL A 43 -30.04 -0.67 3.79
C VAL A 43 -29.12 -0.33 2.62
N ALA A 44 -27.80 -0.49 2.77
CA ALA A 44 -26.87 -0.30 1.65
C ALA A 44 -27.09 -1.30 0.51
N ALA A 45 -27.46 -2.56 0.80
CA ALA A 45 -27.80 -3.54 -0.23
C ALA A 45 -29.05 -3.15 -1.02
N GLN A 46 -30.10 -2.67 -0.34
CA GLN A 46 -31.31 -2.15 -0.99
C GLN A 46 -31.00 -0.89 -1.81
N PHE A 47 -30.27 0.05 -1.23
CA PHE A 47 -29.80 1.25 -1.92
C PHE A 47 -29.04 0.92 -3.21
N LYS A 48 -28.11 -0.04 -3.12
CA LYS A 48 -27.34 -0.51 -4.26
C LYS A 48 -28.22 -1.13 -5.33
N ALA A 49 -29.24 -1.90 -4.95
CA ALA A 49 -30.17 -2.52 -5.91
C ALA A 49 -31.06 -1.49 -6.63
N THR A 50 -31.38 -0.35 -5.99
CA THR A 50 -32.26 0.67 -6.57
C THR A 50 -31.53 1.75 -7.37
N TYR A 51 -30.37 2.22 -6.88
CA TYR A 51 -29.73 3.45 -7.39
C TYR A 51 -28.33 3.25 -7.96
N ALA A 52 -27.84 2.01 -8.00
CA ALA A 52 -26.48 1.72 -8.40
C ALA A 52 -26.38 0.41 -9.18
N ARG A 53 -25.21 0.21 -9.80
CA ARG A 53 -24.82 -1.04 -10.44
C ARG A 53 -23.62 -1.66 -9.75
N ARG A 54 -23.46 -2.97 -9.94
CA ARG A 54 -22.26 -3.67 -9.49
C ARG A 54 -21.06 -3.17 -10.31
N CYS A 55 -19.99 -2.81 -9.63
CA CYS A 55 -18.74 -2.38 -10.22
C CYS A 55 -17.59 -3.09 -9.47
N PRO A 56 -17.28 -4.35 -9.83
CA PRO A 56 -16.11 -5.04 -9.31
C PRO A 56 -14.84 -4.28 -9.70
N ILE A 57 -13.84 -4.30 -8.84
CA ILE A 57 -12.58 -3.59 -9.06
C ILE A 57 -11.60 -4.58 -9.65
N GLU A 58 -11.11 -4.29 -10.86
CA GLU A 58 -10.16 -5.15 -11.55
C GLU A 58 -8.82 -5.18 -10.82
N PHE A 59 -8.27 -3.99 -10.53
CA PHE A 59 -6.93 -3.84 -9.97
C PHE A 59 -6.90 -2.79 -8.86
N LEU A 60 -6.31 -3.17 -7.72
CA LEU A 60 -6.05 -2.28 -6.59
C LEU A 60 -4.54 -2.26 -6.28
N GLY A 61 -3.85 -1.27 -6.83
CA GLY A 61 -2.44 -1.01 -6.56
C GLY A 61 -2.24 -0.04 -5.39
N VAL A 62 -1.52 -0.48 -4.37
CA VAL A 62 -1.25 0.34 -3.16
C VAL A 62 0.21 0.25 -2.74
N TRP A 63 0.71 1.37 -2.20
CA TRP A 63 2.05 1.45 -1.62
C TRP A 63 1.93 1.77 -0.15
N ASP A 64 2.60 0.96 0.65
CA ASP A 64 2.83 1.06 2.08
C ASP A 64 1.64 1.65 2.86
N THR A 65 0.49 1.00 2.74
CA THR A 65 -0.75 1.44 3.36
C THR A 65 -0.59 1.61 4.87
N VAL A 66 -0.86 2.81 5.38
CA VAL A 66 -0.92 3.12 6.81
C VAL A 66 -2.34 3.59 7.15
N SER A 67 -2.88 3.15 8.28
CA SER A 67 -4.20 3.61 8.72
C SER A 67 -4.17 5.10 9.03
N SER A 68 -5.03 5.87 8.37
CA SER A 68 -5.21 7.30 8.66
C SER A 68 -6.08 7.55 9.89
N VAL A 69 -6.75 6.53 10.44
CA VAL A 69 -7.78 6.68 11.46
C VAL A 69 -7.30 6.19 12.82
N GLY A 70 -7.41 7.07 13.83
CA GLY A 70 -7.20 6.71 15.24
C GLY A 70 -5.80 6.99 15.79
N TRP A 71 -5.16 8.08 15.36
CA TRP A 71 -3.94 8.60 16.00
C TRP A 71 -4.25 9.15 17.41
N ILE A 72 -5.50 9.61 17.63
CA ILE A 72 -6.05 10.09 18.90
C ILE A 72 -7.54 9.66 18.93
N GLY A 73 -7.99 8.93 19.96
CA GLY A 73 -9.41 8.57 20.17
C GLY A 73 -9.90 7.23 19.58
N LYS A 74 -11.22 7.03 19.53
CA LYS A 74 -11.85 5.78 19.06
C LYS A 74 -11.50 5.50 17.60
N ARG A 75 -10.80 4.38 17.34
CA ARG A 75 -10.50 3.88 15.99
C ARG A 75 -11.81 3.54 15.27
N ARG A 76 -12.24 4.42 14.37
CA ARG A 76 -13.28 4.08 13.40
C ARG A 76 -12.66 3.22 12.32
N THR A 77 -13.17 2.01 12.16
CA THR A 77 -12.83 1.13 11.04
C THR A 77 -13.89 1.27 9.96
N PHE A 78 -13.46 1.36 8.71
CA PHE A 78 -14.37 1.28 7.57
C PHE A 78 -14.46 -0.17 7.10
N PRO A 79 -15.65 -0.63 6.68
CA PRO A 79 -15.83 -1.99 6.21
C PRO A 79 -15.05 -2.22 4.91
N TYR A 80 -14.61 -3.46 4.70
CA TYR A 80 -13.91 -3.94 3.51
C TYR A 80 -12.58 -3.24 3.17
N THR A 81 -11.89 -2.66 4.17
CA THR A 81 -10.61 -1.96 3.95
C THR A 81 -9.37 -2.87 3.93
N ALA A 82 -9.43 -4.03 4.58
CA ALA A 82 -8.34 -5.02 4.59
C ALA A 82 -8.71 -6.34 3.91
N ALA A 83 -9.98 -6.53 3.54
CA ALA A 83 -10.47 -7.68 2.80
C ALA A 83 -11.70 -7.27 2.01
N ASN A 84 -11.70 -7.49 0.70
CA ASN A 84 -12.80 -7.11 -0.17
C ASN A 84 -12.94 -8.11 -1.33
N PRO A 85 -13.97 -8.96 -1.34
CA PRO A 85 -14.14 -10.00 -2.35
C PRO A 85 -14.54 -9.46 -3.73
N ASP A 86 -14.92 -8.18 -3.86
CA ASP A 86 -15.19 -7.57 -5.18
C ASP A 86 -13.91 -6.94 -5.80
N VAL A 87 -12.75 -7.02 -5.13
CA VAL A 87 -11.46 -6.65 -5.73
C VAL A 87 -10.80 -7.92 -6.27
N LYS A 88 -10.59 -7.99 -7.58
CA LYS A 88 -10.03 -9.18 -8.24
C LYS A 88 -8.53 -9.28 -8.02
N THR A 89 -7.79 -8.22 -8.32
CA THR A 89 -6.33 -8.19 -8.20
C THR A 89 -5.89 -7.14 -7.19
N VAL A 90 -5.08 -7.53 -6.21
CA VAL A 90 -4.46 -6.63 -5.23
C VAL A 90 -2.94 -6.70 -5.37
N ARG A 91 -2.32 -5.53 -5.48
CA ARG A 91 -0.86 -5.38 -5.45
C ARG A 91 -0.49 -4.40 -4.37
N HIS A 92 0.31 -4.85 -3.40
CA HIS A 92 0.74 -4.03 -2.28
C HIS A 92 2.26 -4.03 -2.18
N ALA A 93 2.89 -2.91 -2.51
CA ALA A 93 4.31 -2.68 -2.25
C ALA A 93 4.51 -2.23 -0.80
N VAL A 94 5.32 -2.94 -0.02
CA VAL A 94 5.50 -2.72 1.43
C VAL A 94 6.96 -2.38 1.73
N SER A 95 7.19 -1.41 2.63
CA SER A 95 8.54 -1.04 3.05
C SER A 95 9.09 -1.95 4.14
N ILE A 96 10.35 -2.39 3.99
CA ILE A 96 11.07 -3.21 4.97
C ILE A 96 11.60 -2.36 6.14
N ASP A 97 12.18 -1.19 5.83
CA ASP A 97 13.02 -0.44 6.78
C ASP A 97 12.28 0.67 7.55
N GLU A 98 10.97 0.82 7.35
CA GLU A 98 10.19 1.82 8.07
C GLU A 98 9.97 1.45 9.55
N ARG A 99 10.59 2.22 10.45
CA ARG A 99 10.59 1.97 11.90
C ARG A 99 9.66 2.89 12.70
N ARG A 100 9.12 3.96 12.10
CA ARG A 100 8.21 4.88 12.82
C ARG A 100 6.93 4.15 13.17
N ALA A 101 6.61 4.11 14.44
CA ALA A 101 5.54 3.27 14.94
C ALA A 101 4.12 3.80 14.66
N TYR A 102 4.00 5.03 14.15
CA TYR A 102 2.76 5.53 13.55
C TYR A 102 2.56 5.12 12.08
N TYR A 103 3.59 4.54 11.46
CA TYR A 103 3.58 4.04 10.08
C TYR A 103 3.56 2.51 10.04
N ARG A 104 2.80 1.88 10.95
CA ARG A 104 2.58 0.44 10.91
C ARG A 104 1.81 0.07 9.65
N GLN A 105 2.28 -0.97 8.96
CA GLN A 105 1.70 -1.48 7.74
C GLN A 105 0.29 -2.04 7.99
N ASN A 106 -0.62 -1.76 7.08
CA ASN A 106 -1.94 -2.36 7.01
C ASN A 106 -1.93 -3.36 5.85
N LEU A 107 -1.55 -4.61 6.14
CA LEU A 107 -1.52 -5.69 5.15
C LEU A 107 -2.95 -6.10 4.75
N TRP A 108 -3.09 -6.61 3.53
CA TRP A 108 -4.30 -7.24 3.05
C TRP A 108 -4.48 -8.61 3.71
N ASN A 109 -5.72 -8.95 4.06
CA ASN A 109 -6.08 -10.23 4.63
C ASN A 109 -6.52 -11.16 3.48
N GLU A 110 -5.61 -12.07 3.12
CA GLU A 110 -5.76 -13.04 2.03
C GLU A 110 -6.79 -14.13 2.38
N GLU A 111 -6.80 -14.61 3.63
CA GLU A 111 -7.77 -15.62 4.10
C GLU A 111 -9.24 -15.18 3.93
N LYS A 112 -9.51 -13.88 4.12
CA LYS A 112 -10.84 -13.28 3.98
C LYS A 112 -11.17 -12.85 2.55
N SER A 113 -10.25 -13.04 1.60
CA SER A 113 -10.42 -12.71 0.18
C SER A 113 -9.88 -13.83 -0.72
N PRO A 114 -10.34 -15.10 -0.58
CA PRO A 114 -9.71 -16.26 -1.21
C PRO A 114 -9.80 -16.26 -2.75
N ASN A 115 -10.75 -15.50 -3.31
CA ASN A 115 -10.94 -15.38 -4.76
C ASN A 115 -10.17 -14.20 -5.37
N SER A 116 -9.43 -13.44 -4.56
CA SER A 116 -8.62 -12.32 -5.03
C SER A 116 -7.19 -12.80 -5.31
N ASP A 117 -6.61 -12.40 -6.43
CA ASP A 117 -5.18 -12.54 -6.69
C ASP A 117 -4.42 -11.44 -5.93
N VAL A 118 -3.82 -11.80 -4.80
CA VAL A 118 -3.14 -10.87 -3.91
C VAL A 118 -1.63 -11.09 -3.97
N ARG A 119 -0.87 -10.02 -4.22
CA ARG A 119 0.58 -9.99 -3.99
C ARG A 119 0.96 -8.84 -3.08
N GLN A 120 1.61 -9.17 -1.97
CA GLN A 120 2.17 -8.22 -1.02
C GLN A 120 3.69 -8.37 -1.05
N VAL A 121 4.35 -7.45 -1.78
CA VAL A 121 5.78 -7.55 -2.08
C VAL A 121 6.55 -6.54 -1.23
N TRP A 122 7.57 -7.03 -0.55
CA TRP A 122 8.44 -6.25 0.32
C TRP A 122 9.63 -5.69 -0.45
N PHE A 123 9.86 -4.38 -0.29
CA PHE A 123 10.92 -3.61 -0.95
C PHE A 123 11.85 -2.97 0.10
N ALA A 124 13.12 -2.85 -0.25
CA ALA A 124 14.12 -2.16 0.56
C ALA A 124 13.80 -0.66 0.64
N GLY A 125 14.04 -0.07 1.80
CA GLY A 125 13.83 1.34 2.07
C GLY A 125 12.71 1.63 3.08
N VAL A 126 12.64 2.89 3.50
CA VAL A 126 11.57 3.39 4.39
C VAL A 126 10.28 3.70 3.60
N HIS A 127 9.24 4.20 4.29
CA HIS A 127 7.93 4.47 3.69
C HIS A 127 7.96 5.23 2.35
N SER A 128 8.77 6.29 2.28
CA SER A 128 8.93 7.12 1.09
C SER A 128 9.94 6.58 0.06
N ASP A 129 10.80 5.64 0.46
CA ASP A 129 11.65 4.90 -0.49
C ASP A 129 10.82 3.90 -1.31
N VAL A 130 9.67 3.47 -0.80
CA VAL A 130 8.76 2.59 -1.55
C VAL A 130 7.64 3.37 -2.23
N GLY A 131 7.08 4.36 -1.54
CA GLY A 131 5.96 5.14 -2.08
C GLY A 131 6.31 6.37 -2.90
N GLY A 132 7.59 6.74 -2.93
CA GLY A 132 8.05 8.03 -3.47
C GLY A 132 7.85 9.18 -2.48
N SER A 133 8.56 10.29 -2.71
CA SER A 133 8.47 11.64 -2.09
C SER A 133 9.86 12.27 -1.90
N TYR A 134 10.93 11.47 -2.01
CA TYR A 134 12.30 11.98 -2.00
C TYR A 134 12.64 12.69 -3.32
N PRO A 135 13.64 13.59 -3.32
CA PRO A 135 14.12 14.24 -4.54
C PRO A 135 14.47 13.23 -5.63
N GLU A 136 14.33 13.63 -6.89
CA GLU A 136 14.47 12.73 -8.04
C GLU A 136 15.82 12.00 -8.06
N ALA A 137 16.92 12.69 -7.74
CA ALA A 137 18.27 12.11 -7.67
C ALA A 137 18.44 11.01 -6.61
N GLU A 138 17.56 10.95 -5.61
CA GLU A 138 17.57 9.98 -4.52
C GLU A 138 16.39 8.97 -4.65
N SER A 139 15.66 9.02 -5.75
CA SER A 139 14.38 8.31 -5.90
C SER A 139 14.51 6.86 -6.38
N GLY A 140 15.73 6.37 -6.63
CA GLY A 140 16.00 5.08 -7.29
C GLY A 140 15.28 3.87 -6.66
N LEU A 141 15.19 3.80 -5.33
CA LEU A 141 14.45 2.74 -4.63
C LEU A 141 12.94 2.80 -4.95
N SER A 142 12.35 4.00 -4.98
CA SER A 142 10.92 4.17 -5.22
C SER A 142 10.54 3.88 -6.67
N LYS A 143 11.47 4.10 -7.60
CA LYS A 143 11.32 3.74 -9.01
C LYS A 143 11.25 2.23 -9.21
N ILE A 144 11.90 1.43 -8.36
CA ILE A 144 11.76 -0.04 -8.39
C ILE A 144 10.32 -0.45 -8.05
N ALA A 145 9.79 0.05 -6.93
CA ALA A 145 8.43 -0.27 -6.50
C ALA A 145 7.37 0.29 -7.47
N LEU A 146 7.61 1.46 -8.05
CA LEU A 146 6.76 2.04 -9.10
C LEU A 146 6.78 1.20 -10.38
N ASN A 147 7.96 0.80 -10.83
CA ASN A 147 8.13 -0.04 -12.01
C ASN A 147 7.38 -1.37 -11.84
N TRP A 148 7.57 -2.06 -10.71
CA TRP A 148 6.84 -3.29 -10.41
C TRP A 148 5.31 -3.08 -10.44
N MET A 149 4.79 -2.04 -9.79
CA MET A 149 3.35 -1.79 -9.80
C MET A 149 2.81 -1.52 -11.21
N ILE A 150 3.55 -0.76 -12.03
CA ILE A 150 3.14 -0.47 -13.40
C ILE A 150 3.14 -1.75 -14.24
N THR A 151 4.16 -2.60 -14.12
CA THR A 151 4.19 -3.90 -14.82
C THR A 151 2.98 -4.76 -14.44
N GLU A 152 2.67 -4.88 -13.14
CA GLU A 152 1.52 -5.64 -12.68
C GLU A 152 0.18 -5.03 -13.15
N ALA A 153 0.07 -3.70 -13.20
CA ALA A 153 -1.14 -3.03 -13.66
C ALA A 153 -1.37 -3.22 -15.17
N VAL A 154 -0.29 -3.17 -15.96
CA VAL A 154 -0.34 -3.41 -17.42
C VAL A 154 -0.72 -4.87 -17.71
N ASP A 155 -0.21 -5.83 -16.94
CA ASP A 155 -0.60 -7.25 -17.04
C ASP A 155 -2.11 -7.45 -16.78
N HIS A 156 -2.77 -6.49 -16.11
CA HIS A 156 -4.21 -6.46 -15.84
C HIS A 156 -4.98 -5.44 -16.70
N GLY A 157 -4.41 -5.03 -17.83
CA GLY A 157 -5.10 -4.24 -18.85
C GLY A 157 -5.03 -2.72 -18.66
N LEU A 158 -4.18 -2.20 -17.76
CA LEU A 158 -3.95 -0.76 -17.70
C LEU A 158 -3.18 -0.30 -18.94
N GLU A 159 -3.79 0.58 -19.74
CA GLU A 159 -3.09 1.25 -20.84
C GLU A 159 -2.18 2.37 -20.30
N ILE A 160 -0.94 2.41 -20.79
CA ILE A 160 0.04 3.43 -20.39
C ILE A 160 0.71 4.07 -21.61
N ASP A 161 1.12 5.33 -21.45
CA ASP A 161 2.00 6.00 -22.39
C ASP A 161 3.45 5.49 -22.20
N ARG A 162 3.90 4.65 -23.12
CA ARG A 162 5.24 4.04 -23.12
C ARG A 162 6.35 5.07 -23.07
N LYS A 163 6.22 6.19 -23.81
CA LYS A 163 7.24 7.25 -23.83
C LYS A 163 7.41 7.87 -22.44
N ARG A 164 6.29 8.08 -21.73
CA ARG A 164 6.32 8.57 -20.35
C ARG A 164 6.86 7.53 -19.37
N TYR A 165 6.58 6.25 -19.58
CA TYR A 165 7.16 5.17 -18.78
C TYR A 165 8.69 5.13 -18.90
N HIS A 166 9.24 5.07 -20.12
CA HIS A 166 10.70 5.10 -20.33
C HIS A 166 11.33 6.36 -19.73
N ARG A 167 10.71 7.53 -19.93
CA ARG A 167 11.22 8.81 -19.41
C ARG A 167 11.18 8.88 -17.88
N PHE A 168 10.01 8.71 -17.27
CA PHE A 168 9.79 9.04 -15.85
C PHE A 168 10.05 7.86 -14.90
N VAL A 169 9.93 6.63 -15.38
CA VAL A 169 10.09 5.42 -14.55
C VAL A 169 11.47 4.83 -14.75
N LEU A 170 11.90 4.67 -16.00
CA LEU A 170 13.23 4.11 -16.32
C LEU A 170 14.35 5.16 -16.34
N GLY A 171 14.03 6.44 -16.23
CA GLY A 171 15.03 7.53 -16.30
C GLY A 171 15.69 7.64 -17.69
N GLN A 172 15.07 7.10 -18.73
CA GLN A 172 15.58 7.12 -20.10
C GLN A 172 15.15 8.41 -20.79
N ASP A 173 15.72 9.53 -20.34
CA ASP A 173 15.48 10.84 -20.90
C ASP A 173 16.76 11.43 -21.50
N LYS A 174 16.61 12.29 -22.51
CA LYS A 174 17.77 12.84 -23.24
C LYS A 174 18.63 13.77 -22.39
N LYS A 175 18.10 14.30 -21.28
CA LYS A 175 18.76 15.29 -20.43
C LYS A 175 19.29 14.71 -19.12
N GLY A 176 18.94 13.47 -18.78
CA GLY A 176 19.25 12.85 -17.49
C GLY A 176 18.54 13.53 -16.32
N GLU A 177 17.36 14.12 -16.55
CA GLU A 177 16.55 14.77 -15.52
C GLU A 177 15.95 13.75 -14.53
N TYR A 178 15.71 12.52 -14.97
CA TYR A 178 15.00 11.50 -14.19
C TYR A 178 15.89 10.31 -13.84
N THR A 179 15.76 9.82 -12.61
CA THR A 179 16.50 8.65 -12.13
C THR A 179 15.67 7.39 -12.37
N GLY A 180 16.32 6.33 -12.85
CA GLY A 180 15.69 5.02 -13.06
C GLY A 180 15.64 4.16 -11.79
N PRO A 181 15.12 2.93 -11.88
CA PRO A 181 15.15 1.96 -10.80
C PRO A 181 16.59 1.59 -10.47
N ASP A 182 17.03 1.93 -9.26
CA ASP A 182 18.40 1.67 -8.81
C ASP A 182 18.38 1.14 -7.37
N TRP A 183 18.79 -0.12 -7.23
CA TRP A 183 18.87 -0.76 -5.92
C TRP A 183 20.10 -0.30 -5.12
N LYS A 184 21.10 0.33 -5.75
CA LYS A 184 22.31 0.86 -5.08
C LYS A 184 22.00 2.10 -4.24
N THR A 185 20.99 2.87 -4.65
CA THR A 185 20.51 4.06 -3.94
C THR A 185 20.43 3.82 -2.42
N PRO A 186 21.06 4.66 -1.58
CA PRO A 186 21.07 4.48 -0.13
C PRO A 186 19.66 4.49 0.48
N VAL A 187 19.45 3.69 1.52
CA VAL A 187 18.19 3.72 2.28
C VAL A 187 18.15 4.97 3.14
N HIS A 188 17.05 5.72 3.05
CA HIS A 188 16.88 6.92 3.85
C HIS A 188 16.55 6.59 5.31
N LYS A 189 16.92 7.50 6.23
CA LYS A 189 16.54 7.39 7.65
C LYS A 189 15.28 8.22 7.93
N SER A 190 14.14 7.56 8.13
CA SER A 190 12.86 8.21 8.46
C SER A 190 12.69 8.51 9.95
N LEU A 191 13.23 7.65 10.84
CA LEU A 191 13.18 7.81 12.29
C LEU A 191 14.29 8.77 12.77
N LYS A 192 13.96 10.07 12.83
CA LYS A 192 14.86 11.13 13.29
C LYS A 192 14.11 12.23 14.07
N GLY A 193 14.82 12.95 14.94
CA GLY A 193 14.29 14.11 15.67
C GLY A 193 13.04 13.78 16.49
N LEU A 194 11.97 14.57 16.30
CA LEU A 194 10.70 14.44 17.02
C LEU A 194 10.05 13.04 16.90
N TRP A 195 10.37 12.27 15.85
CA TRP A 195 9.86 10.90 15.73
C TRP A 195 10.36 9.98 16.84
N TRP A 196 11.55 10.22 17.40
CA TRP A 196 12.03 9.46 18.56
C TRP A 196 11.20 9.70 19.82
N LEU A 197 10.73 10.93 20.05
CA LEU A 197 9.84 11.22 21.19
C LEU A 197 8.53 10.44 21.08
N LEU A 198 8.02 10.33 19.84
CA LEU A 198 6.80 9.58 19.51
C LEU A 198 6.95 8.05 19.62
N GLU A 199 8.17 7.52 19.73
CA GLU A 199 8.44 6.09 19.97
C GLU A 199 8.34 5.71 21.45
N PHE A 200 8.46 6.66 22.37
CA PHE A 200 8.31 6.41 23.81
C PHE A 200 6.88 6.60 24.31
N TRP A 201 6.00 7.15 23.47
CA TRP A 201 4.58 7.27 23.79
C TRP A 201 3.91 5.88 23.78
N PRO A 202 3.26 5.44 24.87
CA PRO A 202 2.58 4.15 24.91
C PRO A 202 1.51 4.06 23.83
N LYS A 203 1.56 3.00 23.00
CA LYS A 203 0.58 2.80 21.93
C LYS A 203 -0.21 1.54 22.17
N ASN A 204 -1.51 1.62 21.92
CA ASN A 204 -2.38 0.46 21.87
C ASN A 204 -2.58 0.07 20.40
N TYR A 205 -2.08 -1.10 19.99
CA TYR A 205 -2.21 -1.58 18.61
C TYR A 205 -3.43 -2.47 18.39
N THR A 206 -4.04 -3.00 19.44
CA THR A 206 -5.19 -3.89 19.35
C THR A 206 -6.51 -3.12 19.42
N LEU A 207 -7.52 -3.60 18.71
CA LEU A 207 -8.90 -3.09 18.85
C LEU A 207 -9.52 -3.57 20.18
N GLU A 208 -9.01 -4.67 20.72
CA GLU A 208 -9.37 -5.23 22.02
C GLU A 208 -8.49 -4.59 23.11
N HIS A 209 -9.15 -3.90 24.03
CA HIS A 209 -8.54 -3.11 25.09
C HIS A 209 -7.77 -4.01 26.08
N THR A 210 -6.42 -4.00 26.11
CA THR A 210 -5.64 -4.28 27.35
C THR A 210 -4.12 -4.15 27.29
N ARG A 211 -3.44 -4.07 26.13
CA ARG A 211 -1.96 -4.03 26.11
C ARG A 211 -1.40 -2.79 25.43
N TYR A 212 -0.77 -1.94 26.24
CA TYR A 212 0.05 -0.84 25.76
C TYR A 212 1.46 -1.35 25.48
N PHE A 213 2.04 -0.92 24.37
CA PHE A 213 3.37 -1.31 23.94
C PHE A 213 4.18 -0.06 23.59
N ILE A 214 5.44 -0.04 24.02
CA ILE A 214 6.40 1.02 23.69
C ILE A 214 7.28 0.50 22.55
N PRO A 215 7.16 1.05 21.33
CA PRO A 215 7.76 0.42 20.15
C PRO A 215 9.26 0.65 20.02
N ARG A 216 9.82 1.72 20.58
CA ARG A 216 11.28 1.98 20.63
C ARG A 216 12.00 1.84 19.28
N GLY A 217 11.34 2.19 18.17
CA GLY A 217 11.92 2.07 16.82
C GLY A 217 12.12 0.63 16.35
N LEU A 218 11.35 -0.32 16.88
CA LEU A 218 11.40 -1.73 16.46
C LEU A 218 11.15 -1.88 14.96
N PRO A 219 11.88 -2.77 14.28
CA PRO A 219 11.61 -3.14 12.90
C PRO A 219 10.18 -3.66 12.69
N ARG A 220 9.79 -3.73 11.42
CA ARG A 220 8.52 -4.35 11.02
C ARG A 220 8.65 -5.85 11.12
N ILE A 221 7.57 -6.51 11.51
CA ILE A 221 7.46 -7.96 11.43
C ILE A 221 7.09 -8.31 9.99
N ILE A 222 7.90 -9.17 9.37
CA ILE A 222 7.67 -9.78 8.07
C ILE A 222 7.39 -11.25 8.36
N ALA A 223 6.24 -11.77 7.91
CA ALA A 223 5.89 -13.16 8.12
C ALA A 223 6.74 -14.08 7.23
N GLU A 224 6.95 -15.32 7.66
CA GLU A 224 7.52 -16.37 6.81
C GLU A 224 6.70 -16.51 5.51
N ASP A 225 7.35 -16.95 4.43
CA ASP A 225 6.78 -17.10 3.08
C ASP A 225 6.28 -15.81 2.40
N SER A 226 6.56 -14.65 3.00
CA SER A 226 6.32 -13.33 2.39
C SER A 226 7.09 -13.18 1.07
N LEU A 227 6.55 -12.42 0.12
CA LEU A 227 7.22 -12.10 -1.13
C LEU A 227 8.18 -10.93 -0.95
N VAL A 228 9.45 -11.13 -1.29
CA VAL A 228 10.50 -10.10 -1.27
C VAL A 228 10.95 -9.84 -2.69
N HIS A 229 11.05 -8.57 -3.09
CA HIS A 229 11.48 -8.23 -4.44
C HIS A 229 12.96 -8.55 -4.66
N ARG A 230 13.33 -9.04 -5.85
CA ARG A 230 14.71 -9.44 -6.20
C ARG A 230 15.75 -8.35 -5.90
N SER A 231 15.40 -7.08 -6.10
CA SER A 231 16.28 -5.94 -5.83
C SER A 231 16.78 -5.85 -4.39
N VAL A 232 16.03 -6.41 -3.43
CA VAL A 232 16.44 -6.47 -2.01
C VAL A 232 17.67 -7.37 -1.88
N LEU A 233 17.64 -8.53 -2.55
CA LEU A 233 18.74 -9.49 -2.54
C LEU A 233 19.95 -8.92 -3.27
N ASP A 234 19.74 -8.29 -4.43
CA ASP A 234 20.82 -7.66 -5.19
C ASP A 234 21.51 -6.55 -4.34
N LYS A 235 20.74 -5.79 -3.57
CA LYS A 235 21.25 -4.79 -2.63
C LYS A 235 22.02 -5.40 -1.45
N ILE A 236 21.55 -6.51 -0.89
CA ILE A 236 22.28 -7.26 0.17
C ILE A 236 23.61 -7.76 -0.38
N GLN A 237 23.60 -8.37 -1.57
CA GLN A 237 24.80 -8.92 -2.21
C GLN A 237 25.85 -7.87 -2.56
N HIS A 238 25.41 -6.66 -2.95
CA HIS A 238 26.33 -5.55 -3.19
C HIS A 238 27.06 -5.06 -1.94
N GLY A 239 26.50 -5.32 -0.75
CA GLY A 239 27.04 -4.89 0.52
C GLY A 239 26.47 -3.55 1.02
N GLY A 240 26.58 -3.34 2.34
CA GLY A 240 26.10 -2.11 3.00
C GLY A 240 24.61 -2.08 3.34
N TYR A 241 23.87 -3.17 3.09
CA TYR A 241 22.47 -3.31 3.47
C TYR A 241 22.22 -4.67 4.11
N GLN A 242 21.79 -4.67 5.37
CA GLN A 242 21.51 -5.88 6.15
C GLN A 242 20.24 -5.65 6.99
N PRO A 243 19.06 -5.94 6.43
CA PRO A 243 17.80 -5.78 7.18
C PRO A 243 17.72 -6.82 8.31
N GLU A 244 17.47 -6.36 9.53
CA GLU A 244 17.38 -7.19 10.74
C GLU A 244 16.10 -8.04 10.82
N ASN A 245 15.12 -7.76 9.95
CA ASN A 245 13.75 -8.27 10.04
C ASN A 245 13.31 -9.12 8.85
N LEU A 246 14.23 -9.52 7.98
CA LEU A 246 13.91 -10.53 6.97
C LEU A 246 13.74 -11.90 7.63
N PRO A 247 12.68 -12.65 7.25
CA PRO A 247 12.46 -14.00 7.75
C PRO A 247 13.49 -14.97 7.16
N VAL A 248 13.55 -16.18 7.72
CA VAL A 248 14.46 -17.22 7.20
C VAL A 248 13.95 -17.75 5.86
N LEU A 249 12.63 -17.91 5.72
CA LEU A 249 11.97 -18.36 4.51
C LEU A 249 11.15 -17.22 3.91
N TYR A 250 11.44 -16.90 2.66
CA TYR A 250 10.68 -15.95 1.86
C TYR A 250 10.71 -16.36 0.40
N ARG A 251 9.70 -15.90 -0.35
CA ARG A 251 9.61 -16.09 -1.80
C ARG A 251 10.17 -14.88 -2.52
N ILE A 252 10.71 -15.08 -3.72
CA ILE A 252 11.33 -14.00 -4.50
C ILE A 252 10.37 -13.56 -5.59
N GLU A 253 10.02 -12.28 -5.60
CA GLU A 253 9.35 -11.64 -6.73
C GLU A 253 10.41 -11.18 -7.75
N ALA A 254 10.28 -11.62 -9.00
CA ALA A 254 11.22 -11.29 -10.06
C ALA A 254 11.14 -9.81 -10.46
N SER A 255 12.29 -9.23 -10.80
CA SER A 255 12.34 -7.91 -11.44
C SER A 255 11.90 -8.06 -12.89
N ARG A 256 10.92 -7.28 -13.32
CA ARG A 256 10.42 -7.22 -14.70
C ARG A 256 10.36 -5.77 -15.15
N GLN A 257 10.51 -5.55 -16.44
CA GLN A 257 10.30 -4.25 -17.07
C GLN A 257 9.39 -4.45 -18.27
N LEU A 258 8.70 -3.39 -18.64
CA LEU A 258 7.91 -3.39 -19.85
C LEU A 258 8.83 -3.20 -21.05
N GLU A 259 8.59 -4.00 -22.08
CA GLU A 259 9.14 -3.76 -23.42
C GLU A 259 8.63 -2.45 -24.02
#